data_AF-A0AA96XJ88-F1
#
_entry.id   AF-A0AA96XJ88-F1
#
_cell.length_a   1.000
_cell.length_b   1.000
_cell.length_c   1.000
_cell.angle_alpha   90.00
_cell.angle_beta   90.00
_cell.angle_gamma   90.00
#
_symmetry.space_group_name_H-M   'P 1'
#
loop_
_entity.id
_entity.type
_entity.pdbx_description
1 polymer ?
#
loop_
_entity_poly.entity_id
_entity_poly.type
_entity_poly.pdbx_seq_one_letter_code
_entity_poly.pdbx_strand_id
1 'polypeptide(L)' 'MDVIGLLSQQHREVDALFLAFRNASDDTSRRELCIPLAEALMLHSTIEVRWVSPKASRVVGDEKIEHAE' A
#
# COMPACT_ATOMS: atom_id res chain seq x y z
N MET A 1 12.14 -12.61 8.91
CA MET A 1 11.65 -11.75 7.81
C MET A 1 11.37 -10.38 8.40
N ASP A 2 11.95 -9.33 7.82
CA ASP A 2 11.70 -7.95 8.26
C ASP A 2 10.42 -7.42 7.59
N VAL A 3 9.34 -7.37 8.37
CA VAL A 3 8.02 -6.91 7.89
C VAL A 3 8.03 -5.42 7.56
N ILE A 4 8.83 -4.61 8.27
CA ILE A 4 8.91 -3.17 8.02
C ILE A 4 9.68 -2.90 6.74
N GLY A 5 10.78 -3.63 6.51
CA GLY A 5 11.50 -3.60 5.24
C GLY A 5 10.62 -4.01 4.06
N LEU A 6 9.83 -5.08 4.22
CA LEU A 6 8.85 -5.52 3.21
C LEU A 6 7.80 -4.43 2.93
N LEU A 7 7.19 -3.86 3.97
CA LEU A 7 6.17 -2.81 3.81
C LEU A 7 6.73 -1.56 3.12
N SER A 8 7.95 -1.15 3.51
CA SER A 8 8.66 -0.02 2.88
C SER A 8 8.93 -0.26 1.39
N GLN A 9 9.20 -1.52 1.01
CA GLN A 9 9.34 -1.89 -0.40
C GLN A 9 7.99 -1.82 -1.12
N GLN A 10 6.91 -2.30 -0.51
CA GLN A 10 5.56 -2.21 -1.08
C GLN A 10 5.11 -0.76 -1.30
N HIS A 11 5.43 0.17 -0.40
CA HIS A 11 5.14 1.60 -0.62
C HIS A 11 5.81 2.12 -1.90
N ARG A 12 7.11 1.81 -2.09
CA ARG A 12 7.85 2.24 -3.29
C ARG A 12 7.27 1.66 -4.58
N GLU A 13 6.82 0.40 -4.55
CA GLU A 13 6.18 -0.25 -5.70
C GLU A 13 4.84 0.38 -6.05
N VAL A 14 3.99 0.62 -5.04
CA VAL A 14 2.70 1.31 -5.21
C VAL A 14 2.90 2.75 -5.72
N ASP A 15 3.86 3.50 -5.17
CA ASP A 15 4.18 4.86 -5.61
C ASP A 15 4.65 4.90 -7.07
N ALA A 16 5.48 3.94 -7.48
CA ALA A 16 5.94 3.81 -8.85
C ALA A 16 4.78 3.51 -9.82
N LEU A 17 3.86 2.63 -9.43
CA LEU A 17 2.66 2.31 -10.21
C LEU A 17 1.72 3.52 -10.34
N PHE A 18 1.51 4.29 -9.26
CA PHE A 18 0.73 5.52 -9.32
C PHE A 18 1.40 6.60 -10.18
N LEU A 19 2.73 6.71 -10.12
CA LEU A 19 3.48 7.63 -10.98
C LEU A 19 3.33 7.22 -12.46
N ALA A 20 3.49 5.95 -12.77
CA ALA A 20 3.27 5.42 -14.13
C ALA A 20 1.83 5.69 -14.61
N PHE A 21 0.83 5.46 -13.76
CA PHE A 21 -0.57 5.71 -14.08
C PHE A 21 -0.85 7.18 -14.37
N ARG A 22 -0.29 8.10 -13.58
CA ARG A 22 -0.41 9.54 -13.80
C ARG A 22 0.29 10.01 -15.08
N ASN A 23 1.39 9.36 -15.45
CA ASN A 23 2.21 9.73 -16.60
C ASN A 23 1.81 9.04 -17.91
N ALA A 24 0.90 8.06 -17.87
CA ALA A 24 0.43 7.35 -19.06
C ALA A 24 -0.28 8.32 -20.02
N SER A 25 0.09 8.26 -21.30
CA SER A 25 -0.33 9.20 -22.36
C SER A 25 -1.75 9.00 -22.85
N ASP A 26 -2.33 7.82 -22.62
CA ASP A 26 -3.63 7.44 -23.14
C ASP A 26 -4.40 6.53 -22.17
N ASP A 27 -5.68 6.36 -22.46
CA ASP A 27 -6.61 5.61 -21.61
C ASP A 27 -6.34 4.10 -21.65
N THR A 28 -5.76 3.57 -22.73
CA THR A 28 -5.44 2.15 -22.83
C THR A 28 -4.31 1.81 -21.87
N SER A 29 -3.19 2.54 -21.93
CA SER A 29 -2.07 2.36 -21.01
C SER A 29 -2.45 2.62 -19.55
N ARG A 30 -3.34 3.59 -19.27
CA ARG A 30 -3.89 3.78 -17.92
C ARG A 30 -4.68 2.57 -17.43
N ARG A 31 -5.54 1.99 -18.27
CA ARG A 31 -6.35 0.82 -17.89
C ARG A 31 -5.49 -0.42 -17.62
N GLU A 32 -4.42 -0.61 -18.38
CA GLU A 32 -3.48 -1.71 -18.16
C GLU A 32 -2.79 -1.64 -16.80
N LEU A 33 -2.59 -0.44 -16.25
CA LEU A 33 -1.99 -0.21 -14.94
C LEU A 33 -2.98 -0.39 -13.77
N CYS A 34 -4.30 -0.40 -14.02
CA CYS A 34 -5.31 -0.55 -12.97
C CYS A 34 -5.23 -1.90 -12.25
N ILE A 35 -4.99 -3.00 -12.99
CA ILE A 35 -4.91 -4.34 -12.39
C ILE A 35 -3.66 -4.44 -11.49
N PRO A 36 -2.44 -4.12 -11.96
CA PRO A 36 -1.26 -4.09 -11.09
C PRO A 36 -1.40 -3.19 -9.88
N LEU A 37 -2.02 -2.02 -10.02
CA LEU A 37 -2.30 -1.12 -8.87
C LEU A 37 -3.21 -1.79 -7.85
N ALA A 38 -4.31 -2.41 -8.28
CA ALA A 38 -5.24 -3.09 -7.39
C ALA A 38 -4.57 -4.27 -6.66
N GLU A 39 -3.77 -5.07 -7.38
CA GLU A 39 -3.03 -6.20 -6.81
C GLU A 39 -1.99 -5.73 -5.78
N ALA A 40 -1.21 -4.70 -6.10
CA ALA A 40 -0.21 -4.15 -5.20
C ALA A 40 -0.84 -3.55 -3.94
N LEU A 41 -1.94 -2.80 -4.07
CA LEU A 41 -2.69 -2.24 -2.94
C LEU A 41 -3.32 -3.33 -2.06
N MET A 42 -3.83 -4.41 -2.66
CA MET A 42 -4.36 -5.55 -1.92
C MET A 42 -3.27 -6.25 -1.10
N LEU A 43 -2.08 -6.44 -1.68
CA LEU A 43 -0.95 -7.01 -0.95
C LEU A 43 -0.47 -6.09 0.18
N HIS A 44 -0.29 -4.80 -0.11
CA HIS A 44 0.13 -3.79 0.85
C HIS A 44 -0.82 -3.73 2.07
N SER A 45 -2.12 -3.57 1.83
CA SER A 45 -3.13 -3.54 2.91
C SER A 45 -3.20 -4.86 3.70
N THR A 46 -3.04 -6.00 3.02
CA THR A 46 -2.97 -7.31 3.70
C THR A 46 -1.79 -7.37 4.68
N ILE A 47 -0.65 -6.77 4.31
CA ILE A 47 0.53 -6.73 5.18
C ILE A 47 0.26 -5.87 6.43
N GLU A 48 -0.32 -4.70 6.23
CA GLU A 48 -0.63 -3.78 7.33
C GLU A 48 -1.60 -4.42 8.32
N VAL A 49 -2.76 -4.87 7.82
CA VAL A 49 -3.86 -5.39 8.64
C VAL A 49 -3.44 -6.64 9.43
N ARG A 50 -2.70 -7.56 8.80
CA ARG A 50 -2.40 -8.85 9.45
C ARG A 50 -1.19 -8.81 10.37
N TRP A 51 -0.20 -7.94 10.12
CA TRP A 51 1.07 -7.98 10.85
C TRP A 51 1.48 -6.67 11.50
N VAL A 52 1.08 -5.51 10.96
CA VAL A 52 1.53 -4.20 11.45
C VAL A 52 0.53 -3.63 12.43
N SER A 53 -0.72 -3.43 12.02
CA SER A 53 -1.78 -2.83 12.84
C SER A 53 -1.94 -3.54 14.19
N PRO A 54 -1.97 -4.89 14.29
CA PRO A 54 -2.10 -5.57 15.58
C PRO A 54 -0.94 -5.31 16.54
N LYS A 55 0.26 -5.05 16.01
CA LYS A 55 1.43 -4.72 16.83
C LYS A 55 1.42 -3.25 17.21
N ALA A 56 1.11 -2.37 16.27
CA ALA A 56 0.97 -0.94 16.53
C ALA A 56 -0.08 -0.70 17.63
N SER A 57 -1.26 -1.29 17.51
CA SER A 57 -2.36 -1.23 18.49
C SER A 57 -1.92 -1.55 19.91
N ARG A 58 -1.13 -2.61 20.07
CA ARG A 58 -0.61 -3.00 21.40
C ARG A 58 0.37 -2.01 22.00
N VAL A 59 1.09 -1.25 21.16
CA VAL A 59 2.17 -0.35 21.59
C VAL A 59 1.62 1.05 21.86
N VAL A 60 0.79 1.58 20.97
CA VAL A 60 0.33 2.98 21.03
C VAL A 60 -1.11 3.13 21.52
N GLY A 61 -1.88 2.05 21.60
CA GLY A 61 -3.31 2.05 21.89
C GLY A 61 -4.15 2.37 20.65
N ASP A 62 -5.33 1.75 20.54
CA ASP A 62 -6.22 1.90 19.37
C ASP A 62 -6.71 3.36 19.19
N GLU A 63 -6.88 4.08 20.29
CA GLU A 63 -7.24 5.51 20.34
C GLU A 63 -6.26 6.44 19.61
N LYS A 64 -5.02 5.99 19.37
CA LYS A 64 -4.00 6.75 18.63
C LYS A 64 -3.80 6.26 17.20
N ILE A 65 -4.52 5.23 16.80
CA ILE A 65 -4.47 4.62 15.46
C ILE A 65 -5.65 5.07 14.60
N GLU A 66 -6.56 5.91 15.14
CA GLU A 66 -7.68 6.48 14.37
C GLU A 66 -7.19 7.02 13.01
N HIS A 67 -7.79 6.46 11.97
CA HIS A 67 -7.54 6.82 10.59
C HIS A 67 -7.87 8.30 10.41
N ALA A 68 -6.94 9.08 9.85
CA ALA A 68 -7.27 10.39 9.34
C ALA A 68 -8.33 10.21 8.25
N GLU A 69 -9.58 10.52 8.57
CA GLU A 69 -10.68 10.65 7.60
C GLU A 69 -10.43 11.82 6.63
#